data_AF-A0A4Y7TWE8-F1
#
_entry.id   AF-A0A4Y7TWE8-F1
#
_cell.length_a   1.000
_cell.length_b   1.000
_cell.length_c   1.000
_cell.angle_alpha   90.00
_cell.angle_beta   90.00
_cell.angle_gamma   90.00
#
_symmetry.space_group_name_H-M   'P 1'
#
loop_
_entity.id
_entity.type
_entity.pdbx_description
1 polymer ?
#
loop_
_entity_poly.entity_id
_entity_poly.type
_entity_poly.pdbx_seq_one_letter_code
_entity_poly.pdbx_strand_id
1 'polypeptide(L)'
;MKPKSKSTLASARTHFYSHAVRINALRVFWTTIIIWGELGAFYWSVRHCKWPSSSTGEVGLLYPSYSSQATSHVLLLSDTQVQHPALQTGRESWAVRLRTFLFNLTLRKSWHVTTKLKPDVVVFLGDMLANGRGAKDEAKSAPFFALQKFKAIFTIHPAKPVHYVPGNNDIWLGEITPYAKAIRRYYTDAFGPSSQTFTVQNHTFVVLDAPGLVDEDYLRSGKGVTFAKWKPLSDGAISFVKDIASIQAQNPIVLLSHIPLSRPEMANCGPLRERGTIRRNVGHGYQSTLGRQTTSFLLQTLKPLAVYSGDNRDYCEYNHTIAEDEHSIREVTLKSFSPSAHIRRPGFQLLSVTSPSSASHLQPTIADVPCFLPDQSKINNTIYIPFACFTLLLLFVFNFRRSRSGRARSSPWRRPTPIRSFSSSPLASSRTASGRSTPIHYASPWSYWASATQRSSCRRLSCQHGSDASSKAKLCPRVSIRICGSYGG
;
A
#
# COMPACT_ATOMS: atom_id res chain seq x y z
N MET A 1 -39.77 -76.37 -3.35
CA MET A 1 -39.63 -74.88 -3.34
C MET A 1 -38.31 -74.52 -2.67
N LYS A 2 -37.31 -74.00 -3.42
CA LYS A 2 -36.05 -73.50 -2.86
C LYS A 2 -36.23 -72.03 -2.43
N PRO A 3 -35.76 -71.58 -1.25
CA PRO A 3 -35.79 -70.17 -0.90
C PRO A 3 -34.74 -69.41 -1.70
N LYS A 4 -35.17 -68.35 -2.38
CA LYS A 4 -34.32 -67.42 -3.14
C LYS A 4 -33.32 -66.74 -2.18
N SER A 5 -32.04 -66.90 -2.50
CA SER A 5 -30.94 -66.08 -1.99
C SER A 5 -31.25 -64.59 -2.25
N LYS A 6 -31.41 -63.81 -1.17
CA LYS A 6 -31.44 -62.35 -1.25
C LYS A 6 -30.01 -61.89 -1.49
N SER A 7 -29.71 -61.48 -2.73
CA SER A 7 -28.48 -60.75 -3.04
C SER A 7 -28.43 -59.49 -2.16
N THR A 8 -27.46 -59.45 -1.27
CA THR A 8 -27.05 -58.25 -0.56
C THR A 8 -26.52 -57.26 -1.58
N LEU A 9 -27.34 -56.27 -1.96
CA LEU A 9 -26.86 -55.04 -2.56
C LEU A 9 -25.91 -54.39 -1.55
N ALA A 10 -24.61 -54.64 -1.73
CA ALA A 10 -23.56 -53.90 -1.07
C ALA A 10 -23.80 -52.42 -1.38
N SER A 11 -24.23 -51.68 -0.36
CA SER A 11 -24.31 -50.22 -0.40
C SER A 11 -22.96 -49.71 -0.88
N ALA A 12 -22.90 -49.30 -2.14
CA ALA A 12 -21.79 -48.56 -2.70
C ALA A 12 -21.64 -47.31 -1.83
N ARG A 13 -20.75 -47.39 -0.83
CA ARG A 13 -20.34 -46.24 -0.03
C ARG A 13 -19.71 -45.28 -1.01
N THR A 14 -20.51 -44.32 -1.45
CA THR A 14 -20.13 -43.24 -2.34
C THR A 14 -18.80 -42.65 -1.88
N HIS A 15 -17.74 -42.85 -2.68
CA HIS A 15 -16.38 -42.40 -2.42
C HIS A 15 -16.28 -40.88 -2.10
N PHE A 16 -17.31 -40.11 -2.47
CA PHE A 16 -17.50 -38.69 -2.14
C PHE A 16 -17.58 -38.36 -0.64
N TYR A 17 -17.84 -39.33 0.24
CA TYR A 17 -17.86 -39.12 1.70
C TYR A 17 -16.52 -39.40 2.39
N SER A 18 -15.47 -39.75 1.63
CA SER A 18 -14.12 -39.92 2.17
C SER A 18 -13.64 -38.63 2.83
N HIS A 19 -13.00 -38.77 4.00
CA HIS A 19 -12.36 -37.65 4.70
C HIS A 19 -11.32 -36.95 3.81
N ALA A 20 -10.57 -37.71 3.01
CA ALA A 20 -9.57 -37.18 2.09
C ALA A 20 -10.21 -36.34 0.98
N VAL A 21 -11.31 -36.81 0.39
CA VAL A 21 -12.03 -36.08 -0.67
C VAL A 21 -12.54 -34.74 -0.16
N ARG A 22 -13.13 -34.69 1.05
CA ARG A 22 -13.60 -33.43 1.65
C ARG A 22 -12.48 -32.43 1.91
N ILE A 23 -11.35 -32.87 2.46
CA ILE A 23 -10.20 -31.99 2.70
C ILE A 23 -9.65 -31.46 1.38
N ASN A 24 -9.47 -32.33 0.38
CA ASN A 24 -8.93 -31.91 -0.91
C ASN A 24 -9.89 -30.98 -1.66
N ALA A 25 -11.21 -31.20 -1.56
CA ALA A 25 -12.20 -30.29 -2.12
C ALA A 25 -12.12 -28.89 -1.47
N LEU A 26 -12.03 -28.82 -0.13
CA LEU A 26 -11.84 -27.54 0.56
C LEU A 26 -10.51 -26.87 0.18
N ARG A 27 -9.42 -27.63 0.02
CA ARG A 27 -8.13 -27.10 -0.44
C ARG A 27 -8.22 -26.50 -1.83
N VAL A 28 -8.81 -27.22 -2.80
CA VAL A 28 -8.99 -26.73 -4.17
C VAL A 28 -9.87 -25.48 -4.18
N PHE A 29 -10.97 -25.49 -3.42
CA PHE A 29 -11.85 -24.34 -3.27
C PHE A 29 -11.12 -23.09 -2.76
N TRP A 30 -10.41 -23.20 -1.63
CA TRP A 30 -9.65 -22.09 -1.07
C TRP A 30 -8.50 -21.64 -1.95
N THR A 31 -7.79 -22.57 -2.58
CA THR A 31 -6.72 -22.25 -3.52
C THR A 31 -7.26 -21.43 -4.69
N THR A 32 -8.41 -21.84 -5.25
CA THR A 32 -9.07 -21.12 -6.35
C THR A 32 -9.50 -19.71 -5.92
N ILE A 33 -10.13 -19.58 -4.75
CA ILE A 33 -10.57 -18.29 -4.21
C ILE A 33 -9.39 -17.35 -3.95
N ILE A 34 -8.30 -17.86 -3.36
CA ILE A 34 -7.11 -17.08 -3.07
C ILE A 34 -6.43 -16.65 -4.38
N ILE A 35 -6.28 -17.54 -5.36
CA ILE A 35 -5.71 -17.18 -6.67
C ILE A 35 -6.57 -16.09 -7.34
N TRP A 36 -7.89 -16.24 -7.31
CA TRP A 36 -8.80 -15.25 -7.88
C TRP A 36 -8.73 -13.91 -7.16
N GLY A 37 -8.77 -13.88 -5.82
CA GLY A 37 -8.80 -12.64 -5.04
C GLY A 37 -7.44 -11.94 -4.90
N GLU A 38 -6.36 -12.71 -4.75
CA GLU A 38 -5.01 -12.17 -4.55
C GLU A 38 -4.26 -11.88 -5.86
N LEU A 39 -4.58 -12.56 -6.97
CA LEU A 39 -3.91 -12.36 -8.25
C LEU A 39 -4.88 -11.91 -9.35
N GLY A 40 -5.97 -12.66 -9.53
CA GLY A 40 -6.95 -12.45 -10.60
C GLY A 40 -7.59 -11.07 -10.54
N ALA A 41 -8.07 -10.65 -9.38
CA ALA A 41 -8.73 -9.36 -9.19
C ALA A 41 -7.82 -8.18 -9.52
N PHE A 42 -6.56 -8.23 -9.07
CA PHE A 42 -5.56 -7.19 -9.36
C PHE A 42 -5.22 -7.13 -10.84
N TYR A 43 -4.93 -8.27 -11.46
CA TYR A 43 -4.66 -8.33 -12.90
C TYR A 43 -5.83 -7.81 -13.73
N TRP A 44 -7.05 -8.24 -13.39
CA TRP A 44 -8.25 -7.82 -14.12
C TRP A 44 -8.53 -6.32 -13.98
N SER A 45 -8.28 -5.74 -12.79
CA SER A 45 -8.51 -4.32 -12.53
C SER A 45 -7.69 -3.40 -13.44
N VAL A 46 -6.46 -3.79 -13.79
CA VAL A 46 -5.59 -3.01 -14.67
C VAL A 46 -5.60 -3.49 -16.13
N ARG A 47 -6.32 -4.55 -16.47
CA ARG A 47 -6.36 -5.10 -17.84
C ARG A 47 -6.81 -4.07 -18.88
N HIS A 48 -7.72 -3.19 -18.49
CA HIS A 48 -8.27 -2.14 -19.35
C HIS A 48 -7.51 -0.81 -19.25
N CYS A 49 -6.51 -0.73 -18.37
CA CYS A 49 -5.64 0.43 -18.24
C CYS A 49 -4.67 0.46 -19.42
N LYS A 50 -4.91 1.38 -20.34
CA LYS A 50 -4.03 1.66 -21.46
C LYS A 50 -3.56 3.10 -21.36
N TRP A 51 -2.33 3.34 -21.80
CA TRP A 51 -1.82 4.68 -21.98
C TRP A 51 -2.73 5.44 -22.97
N PRO A 52 -3.22 6.64 -22.61
CA PRO A 52 -4.12 7.39 -23.47
C PRO A 52 -3.35 7.92 -24.69
N SER A 53 -4.00 8.03 -25.84
CA SER A 53 -3.37 8.61 -27.03
C SER A 53 -3.63 10.11 -27.06
N SER A 54 -2.57 10.93 -27.18
CA SER A 54 -2.71 12.38 -27.34
C SER A 54 -3.27 12.78 -28.71
N SER A 55 -3.34 11.85 -29.67
CA SER A 55 -3.78 12.08 -31.05
C SER A 55 -5.28 11.91 -31.30
N THR A 56 -6.09 11.62 -30.27
CA THR A 56 -7.54 11.43 -30.41
C THR A 56 -8.32 12.64 -29.93
N GLY A 57 -8.16 13.76 -30.66
CA GLY A 57 -9.28 14.64 -30.95
C GLY A 57 -10.02 14.09 -32.18
N GLU A 58 -11.34 14.10 -32.18
CA GLU A 58 -12.21 13.63 -33.26
C GLU A 58 -11.91 14.35 -34.61
N VAL A 59 -10.93 13.88 -35.38
CA VAL A 59 -10.90 14.04 -36.84
C VAL A 59 -10.26 12.78 -37.43
N GLY A 60 -10.99 11.67 -37.33
CA GLY A 60 -10.80 10.59 -38.27
C GLY A 60 -11.38 11.06 -39.60
N LEU A 61 -10.52 11.34 -40.57
CA LEU A 61 -10.61 10.95 -41.98
C LEU A 61 -9.60 11.77 -42.80
N LEU A 62 -8.77 11.04 -43.54
CA LEU A 62 -7.83 11.51 -44.57
C LEU A 62 -6.55 12.16 -44.01
N TYR A 63 -5.50 11.37 -43.82
CA TYR A 63 -4.15 11.55 -44.41
C TYR A 63 -3.19 10.56 -43.72
N PRO A 64 -2.49 9.70 -44.49
CA PRO A 64 -1.48 8.82 -43.93
C PRO A 64 -0.19 9.61 -43.68
N SER A 65 0.47 9.28 -42.57
CA SER A 65 1.90 9.54 -42.33
C SER A 65 2.30 10.99 -42.05
N TYR A 66 2.40 11.34 -40.76
CA TYR A 66 3.40 12.29 -40.29
C TYR A 66 4.05 11.73 -39.02
N SER A 67 5.38 11.84 -38.96
CA SER A 67 6.33 11.26 -37.98
C SER A 67 5.72 10.79 -36.65
N SER A 68 6.05 9.57 -36.22
CA SER A 68 5.82 9.11 -34.85
C SER A 68 6.50 10.07 -33.87
N GLN A 69 5.77 11.09 -33.41
CA GLN A 69 6.25 11.98 -32.37
C GLN A 69 6.54 11.13 -31.15
N ALA A 70 7.70 11.34 -30.54
CA ALA A 70 8.08 10.58 -29.35
C ALA A 70 7.08 10.87 -28.24
N THR A 71 6.34 9.86 -27.81
CA THR A 71 5.44 9.92 -26.66
C THR A 71 6.13 9.30 -25.46
N SER A 72 6.09 9.98 -24.32
CA SER A 72 6.56 9.44 -23.04
C SER A 72 5.40 9.19 -22.09
N HIS A 73 5.48 8.06 -21.39
CA HIS A 73 4.47 7.60 -20.47
C HIS A 73 4.85 7.93 -19.02
N VAL A 74 4.08 8.82 -18.40
CA VAL A 74 4.30 9.26 -17.02
C VAL A 74 3.24 8.63 -16.12
N LEU A 75 3.67 7.86 -15.13
CA LEU A 75 2.80 7.29 -14.10
C LEU A 75 2.78 8.22 -12.88
N LEU A 76 1.59 8.66 -12.48
CA LEU A 76 1.41 9.43 -11.25
C LEU A 76 0.72 8.59 -10.17
N LEU A 77 1.27 8.61 -8.96
CA LEU A 77 0.78 7.90 -7.77
C LEU A 77 0.60 8.91 -6.65
N SER A 78 -0.50 8.87 -5.90
CA SER A 78 -0.69 9.72 -4.71
C SER A 78 -0.94 8.86 -3.48
N ASP A 79 -0.58 9.35 -2.29
CA ASP A 79 -1.02 8.80 -1.00
C ASP A 79 -0.73 7.31 -0.83
N THR A 80 0.52 6.89 -1.06
CA THR A 80 0.92 5.49 -0.83
C THR A 80 0.92 5.13 0.66
N GLN A 81 1.10 6.13 1.54
CA GLN A 81 0.95 6.09 2.99
C GLN A 81 1.53 4.82 3.60
N VAL A 82 2.79 4.53 3.28
CA VAL A 82 3.46 3.34 3.80
C VAL A 82 3.56 3.43 5.32
N GLN A 83 3.09 2.36 5.96
CA GLN A 83 3.02 2.23 7.42
C GLN A 83 4.04 1.21 7.93
N HIS A 84 4.62 1.52 9.09
CA HIS A 84 5.37 0.58 9.90
C HIS A 84 4.68 0.37 11.27
N PRO A 85 4.63 -0.86 11.82
CA PRO A 85 4.02 -1.12 13.14
C PRO A 85 4.59 -0.22 14.25
N ALA A 86 5.89 0.09 14.20
CA ALA A 86 6.51 1.03 15.14
C ALA A 86 5.92 2.45 15.10
N LEU A 87 5.14 2.83 14.08
CA LEU A 87 4.41 4.12 14.02
C LEU A 87 3.14 4.12 14.89
N GLN A 88 2.69 2.96 15.38
CA GLN A 88 1.47 2.83 16.17
C GLN A 88 1.83 2.87 17.66
N THR A 89 1.67 4.03 18.28
CA THR A 89 1.85 4.21 19.72
C THR A 89 0.69 3.51 20.46
N GLY A 90 0.90 2.27 20.93
CA GLY A 90 -0.10 1.56 21.75
C GLY A 90 0.19 0.06 21.92
N ARG A 91 -0.56 -0.62 22.80
CA ARG A 91 -0.54 -2.09 22.93
C ARG A 91 -0.90 -2.70 21.58
N GLU A 92 0.08 -3.24 20.88
CA GLU A 92 -0.12 -3.88 19.57
C GLU A 92 -1.02 -5.11 19.71
N SER A 93 -2.30 -4.96 19.36
CA SER A 93 -3.17 -6.11 19.20
C SER A 93 -2.78 -6.89 17.95
N TRP A 94 -2.95 -8.21 17.98
CA TRP A 94 -2.75 -9.07 16.82
C TRP A 94 -3.58 -8.60 15.61
N ALA A 95 -4.75 -8.00 15.85
CA ALA A 95 -5.64 -7.47 14.83
C ALA A 95 -5.03 -6.29 14.08
N VAL A 96 -4.32 -5.42 14.79
CA VAL A 96 -3.60 -4.28 14.20
C VAL A 96 -2.42 -4.77 13.35
N ARG A 97 -1.64 -5.74 13.86
CA ARG A 97 -0.57 -6.37 13.07
C ARG A 97 -1.09 -7.01 11.79
N LEU A 98 -2.20 -7.74 11.87
CA LEU A 98 -2.84 -8.36 10.73
C LEU A 98 -3.33 -7.31 9.72
N ARG A 99 -3.97 -6.23 10.18
CA ARG A 99 -4.41 -5.13 9.32
C ARG A 99 -3.25 -4.48 8.58
N THR A 100 -2.17 -4.17 9.31
CA THR A 100 -0.96 -3.59 8.70
C THR A 100 -0.33 -4.58 7.72
N PHE A 101 -0.29 -5.88 8.02
CA PHE A 101 0.18 -6.90 7.09
C PHE A 101 -0.64 -6.93 5.79
N LEU A 102 -1.97 -7.00 5.89
CA LEU A 102 -2.88 -7.00 4.73
C LEU A 102 -2.78 -5.71 3.91
N PHE A 103 -2.65 -4.55 4.57
CA PHE A 103 -2.42 -3.27 3.91
C PHE A 103 -1.14 -3.30 3.06
N ASN A 104 -0.05 -3.79 3.63
CA ASN A 104 1.23 -3.88 2.93
C ASN A 104 1.22 -4.91 1.78
N LEU A 105 0.54 -6.04 1.96
CA LEU A 105 0.31 -6.99 0.87
C LEU A 105 -0.47 -6.35 -0.27
N THR A 106 -1.50 -5.56 0.05
CA THR A 106 -2.29 -4.85 -0.94
C THR A 106 -1.42 -3.88 -1.75
N LEU A 107 -0.59 -3.07 -1.09
CA LEU A 107 0.34 -2.17 -1.77
C LEU A 107 1.30 -2.91 -2.71
N ARG A 108 1.89 -4.02 -2.26
CA ARG A 108 2.79 -4.83 -3.09
C ARG A 108 2.10 -5.40 -4.33
N LYS A 109 0.88 -5.92 -4.18
CA LYS A 109 0.09 -6.45 -5.29
C LYS A 109 -0.30 -5.35 -6.28
N SER A 110 -0.79 -4.21 -5.77
CA SER A 110 -1.11 -3.04 -6.59
C SER A 110 0.11 -2.58 -7.38
N TRP A 111 1.25 -2.42 -6.71
CA TRP A 111 2.50 -2.02 -7.38
C TRP A 111 2.96 -3.02 -8.43
N HIS A 112 2.86 -4.32 -8.13
CA HIS A 112 3.21 -5.37 -9.08
C HIS A 112 2.39 -5.32 -10.37
N VAL A 113 1.10 -5.01 -10.30
CA VAL A 113 0.26 -4.91 -11.52
C VAL A 113 0.44 -3.57 -12.23
N THR A 114 0.64 -2.48 -11.50
CA THR A 114 0.88 -1.15 -12.09
C THR A 114 2.22 -1.08 -12.83
N THR A 115 3.29 -1.68 -12.30
CA THR A 115 4.61 -1.71 -12.97
C THR A 115 4.62 -2.44 -14.30
N LYS A 116 3.68 -3.37 -14.53
CA LYS A 116 3.52 -4.07 -15.82
C LYS A 116 3.06 -3.15 -16.94
N LEU A 117 2.54 -1.96 -16.63
CA LEU A 117 2.23 -0.92 -17.62
C LEU A 117 3.50 -0.28 -18.21
N LYS A 118 4.68 -0.57 -17.64
CA LYS A 118 6.00 -0.12 -18.12
C LYS A 118 6.08 1.41 -18.30
N PRO A 119 5.83 2.21 -17.25
CA PRO A 119 5.98 3.67 -17.35
C PRO A 119 7.43 4.07 -17.63
N ASP A 120 7.62 5.18 -18.34
CA ASP A 120 8.94 5.77 -18.60
C ASP A 120 9.40 6.63 -17.42
N VAL A 121 8.46 7.37 -16.81
CA VAL A 121 8.68 8.22 -15.64
C VAL A 121 7.67 7.86 -14.55
N VAL A 122 8.10 7.87 -13.28
CA VAL A 122 7.20 7.66 -12.13
C VAL A 122 7.24 8.89 -11.22
N VAL A 123 6.07 9.37 -10.82
CA VAL A 123 5.95 10.51 -9.89
C VAL A 123 5.08 10.11 -8.70
N PHE A 124 5.61 10.32 -7.49
CA PHE A 124 4.87 10.19 -6.25
C PHE A 124 4.41 11.56 -5.77
N LEU A 125 3.11 11.79 -5.78
CA LEU A 125 2.43 13.05 -5.51
C LEU A 125 2.08 13.20 -4.03
N GLY A 126 3.09 13.07 -3.17
CA GLY A 126 2.98 13.26 -1.72
C GLY A 126 2.36 12.10 -0.95
N ASP A 127 2.49 12.23 0.37
CA ASP A 127 2.09 11.25 1.38
C ASP A 127 2.66 9.85 1.08
N MET A 128 3.97 9.81 0.82
CA MET A 128 4.70 8.55 0.66
C MET A 128 4.65 7.74 1.96
N LEU A 129 4.85 8.41 3.09
CA LEU A 129 4.86 7.80 4.41
C LEU A 129 3.60 8.23 5.18
N ALA A 130 2.99 7.29 5.92
CA ALA A 130 1.81 7.62 6.72
C ALA A 130 2.08 8.59 7.88
N ASN A 131 3.34 8.74 8.29
CA ASN A 131 3.77 9.68 9.34
C ASN A 131 5.27 9.98 9.20
N GLY A 132 5.68 10.55 8.05
CA GLY A 132 7.04 11.05 7.82
C GLY A 132 7.43 12.19 8.76
N ARG A 133 6.46 13.03 9.14
CA ARG A 133 6.62 14.09 10.16
C ARG A 133 7.04 13.61 11.56
N GLY A 134 7.04 12.31 11.81
CA GLY A 134 7.53 11.72 13.05
C GLY A 134 9.05 11.50 13.09
N ALA A 135 9.78 11.87 12.04
CA ALA A 135 11.21 11.56 11.89
C ALA A 135 12.06 12.44 12.81
N LYS A 136 12.05 12.13 14.12
CA LYS A 136 12.96 12.71 15.10
C LYS A 136 14.25 11.89 15.10
N ASP A 137 15.33 12.44 14.53
CA ASP A 137 16.73 12.15 14.86
C ASP A 137 17.28 10.70 14.89
N GLU A 138 16.69 9.66 14.29
CA GLU A 138 17.36 8.34 14.31
C GLU A 138 17.11 7.42 13.10
N ALA A 139 18.21 6.74 12.70
CA ALA A 139 18.28 5.53 11.87
C ALA A 139 17.53 4.30 12.45
N LYS A 140 16.77 4.48 13.53
CA LYS A 140 15.95 3.46 14.20
C LYS A 140 14.55 3.94 14.55
N SER A 141 14.15 5.11 14.04
CA SER A 141 12.81 5.65 14.24
C SER A 141 11.79 4.92 13.35
N ALA A 142 10.52 4.98 13.74
CA ALA A 142 9.45 4.36 12.96
C ALA A 142 9.30 4.89 11.52
N PRO A 143 9.51 6.18 11.22
CA PRO A 143 9.57 6.71 9.86
C PRO A 143 10.74 6.16 9.04
N PHE A 144 11.88 5.89 9.67
CA PHE A 144 13.02 5.24 9.00
C PHE A 144 12.66 3.84 8.49
N PHE A 145 12.02 3.02 9.33
CA PHE A 145 11.55 1.70 8.88
C PHE A 145 10.43 1.79 7.83
N ALA A 146 9.56 2.80 7.93
CA ALA A 146 8.55 3.06 6.91
C ALA A 146 9.18 3.45 5.56
N LEU A 147 10.25 4.25 5.58
CA LEU A 147 11.02 4.63 4.39
C LEU A 147 11.70 3.43 3.74
N GLN A 148 12.41 2.60 4.52
CA GLN A 148 13.01 1.36 4.00
C GLN A 148 11.95 0.47 3.35
N LYS A 149 10.79 0.35 4.00
CA LYS A 149 9.67 -0.42 3.47
C LYS A 149 9.09 0.20 2.20
N PHE A 150 8.98 1.53 2.12
CA PHE A 150 8.56 2.23 0.93
C PHE A 150 9.48 1.91 -0.24
N LYS A 151 10.80 2.06 -0.07
CA LYS A 151 11.78 1.76 -1.13
C LYS A 151 11.77 0.26 -1.53
N ALA A 152 11.50 -0.63 -0.58
CA ALA A 152 11.36 -2.07 -0.85
C ALA A 152 10.05 -2.47 -1.54
N ILE A 153 8.95 -1.76 -1.29
CA ILE A 153 7.67 -2.00 -1.99
C ILE A 153 7.74 -1.41 -3.39
N PHE A 154 8.14 -0.16 -3.50
CA PHE A 154 8.17 0.63 -4.73
C PHE A 154 9.53 0.56 -5.43
N THR A 155 10.04 -0.65 -5.62
CA THR A 155 11.28 -0.85 -6.38
C THR A 155 11.02 -0.54 -7.85
N ILE A 156 11.85 0.35 -8.41
CA ILE A 156 11.83 0.81 -9.79
C ILE A 156 13.21 0.52 -10.38
N HIS A 157 13.27 0.22 -11.68
CA HIS A 157 14.54 0.01 -12.37
C HIS A 157 15.41 1.28 -12.26
N PRO A 158 16.69 1.21 -11.87
CA PRO A 158 17.52 2.40 -11.61
C PRO A 158 17.62 3.38 -12.79
N ALA A 159 17.48 2.89 -14.03
CA ALA A 159 17.48 3.73 -15.23
C ALA A 159 16.22 4.56 -15.46
N LYS A 160 15.13 4.33 -14.69
CA LYS A 160 13.88 5.08 -14.85
C LYS A 160 13.84 6.26 -13.88
N PRO A 161 13.60 7.49 -14.35
CA PRO A 161 13.48 8.66 -13.48
C PRO A 161 12.28 8.55 -12.54
N VAL A 162 12.50 8.95 -11.28
CA VAL A 162 11.48 8.97 -10.23
C VAL A 162 11.51 10.33 -9.54
N HIS A 163 10.34 10.96 -9.46
CA HIS A 163 10.18 12.26 -8.81
C HIS A 163 9.22 12.17 -7.62
N TYR A 164 9.46 13.00 -6.61
CA TYR A 164 8.70 13.02 -5.37
C TYR A 164 8.22 14.44 -5.10
N VAL A 165 6.93 14.56 -4.79
CA VAL A 165 6.29 15.79 -4.33
C VAL A 165 6.03 15.61 -2.84
N PRO A 166 6.30 16.61 -1.98
CA PRO A 166 6.08 16.46 -0.56
C PRO A 166 4.60 16.59 -0.18
N GLY A 167 4.11 15.67 0.65
CA GLY A 167 2.80 15.78 1.31
C GLY A 167 2.88 16.25 2.76
N ASN A 168 1.74 16.54 3.36
CA ASN A 168 1.63 17.00 4.75
C ASN A 168 1.85 15.88 5.79
N ASN A 169 1.81 14.60 5.38
CA ASN A 169 2.32 13.51 6.22
C ASN A 169 3.83 13.32 6.07
N ASP A 170 4.45 13.78 4.99
CA ASP A 170 5.89 13.66 4.75
C ASP A 170 6.68 14.79 5.41
N ILE A 171 6.24 16.04 5.24
CA ILE A 171 6.82 17.24 5.85
C ILE A 171 5.82 17.97 6.74
N TRP A 172 6.33 18.79 7.66
CA TRP A 172 5.49 19.56 8.56
C TRP A 172 4.74 20.68 7.82
N LEU A 173 3.46 20.85 8.15
CA LEU A 173 2.61 22.00 7.78
C LEU A 173 2.22 22.72 9.08
N GLY A 174 2.52 24.01 9.17
CA GLY A 174 2.26 24.89 10.30
C GLY A 174 3.50 25.67 10.73
N GLU A 175 3.77 25.74 12.03
CA GLU A 175 4.85 26.58 12.55
C GLU A 175 6.25 26.13 12.12
N ILE A 176 7.07 27.09 11.67
CA ILE A 176 8.46 26.87 11.25
C ILE A 176 9.36 26.73 12.49
N THR A 177 9.34 25.55 13.09
CA THR A 177 10.19 25.21 14.25
C THR A 177 11.52 24.57 13.82
N PRO A 178 12.55 24.52 14.69
CA PRO A 178 13.77 23.74 14.42
C PRO A 178 13.46 22.27 14.09
N TYR A 179 12.41 21.74 14.71
CA TYR A 179 11.90 20.40 14.43
C TYR A 179 11.35 20.25 13.01
N ALA A 180 10.56 21.21 12.53
CA ALA A 180 10.08 21.23 11.14
C ALA A 180 11.24 21.29 10.12
N LYS A 181 12.30 22.05 10.42
CA LYS A 181 13.52 22.10 9.59
C LYS A 181 14.23 20.74 9.54
N ALA A 182 14.33 20.02 10.66
CA ALA A 182 14.90 18.68 10.69
C ALA A 182 14.11 17.67 9.85
N ILE A 183 12.77 17.71 9.91
CA ILE A 183 11.90 16.87 9.07
C ILE A 183 12.13 17.17 7.58
N ARG A 184 12.21 18.45 7.20
CA ARG A 184 12.46 18.84 5.81
C ARG A 184 13.81 18.34 5.30
N ARG A 185 14.85 18.36 6.15
CA ARG A 185 16.15 17.73 5.83
C ARG A 185 16.02 16.23 5.63
N TYR A 186 15.36 15.53 6.56
CA TYR A 186 15.10 14.10 6.44
C TYR A 186 14.34 13.74 5.14
N TYR A 187 13.33 14.54 4.78
CA TYR A 187 12.63 14.40 3.51
C TYR A 187 13.58 14.56 2.33
N THR A 188 14.40 15.63 2.35
CA THR A 188 15.33 15.96 1.28
C THR A 188 16.35 14.84 1.07
N ASP A 189 16.89 14.28 2.14
CA ASP A 189 17.83 13.16 2.10
C ASP A 189 17.19 11.87 1.55
N ALA A 190 15.88 11.66 1.79
CA ALA A 190 15.16 10.45 1.41
C ALA A 190 14.55 10.48 0.00
N PHE A 191 14.09 11.65 -0.43
CA PHE A 191 13.25 11.86 -1.60
C PHE A 191 13.72 12.98 -2.53
N GLY A 192 14.72 13.77 -2.14
CA GLY A 192 15.22 14.90 -2.93
C GLY A 192 14.51 16.22 -2.59
N PRO A 193 14.80 17.28 -3.35
CA PRO A 193 14.32 18.64 -3.05
C PRO A 193 12.78 18.73 -3.02
N SER A 194 12.24 19.54 -2.09
CA SER A 194 10.79 19.71 -1.90
C SER A 194 10.11 20.50 -3.02
N SER A 195 10.85 21.41 -3.65
CA SER A 195 10.47 22.13 -4.87
C SER A 195 11.52 21.87 -5.94
N GLN A 196 11.09 21.43 -7.12
CA GLN A 196 11.99 21.09 -8.24
C GLN A 196 11.26 21.14 -9.57
N THR A 197 12.02 21.15 -10.67
CA THR A 197 11.47 20.96 -12.01
C THR A 197 12.13 19.78 -12.69
N PHE A 198 11.40 19.16 -13.61
CA PHE A 198 11.94 18.18 -14.55
C PHE A 198 11.23 18.30 -15.89
N THR A 199 11.87 17.83 -16.95
CA THR A 199 11.33 17.97 -18.31
C THR A 199 10.98 16.61 -18.89
N VAL A 200 9.81 16.49 -19.51
CA VAL A 200 9.38 15.31 -20.27
C VAL A 200 8.82 15.79 -21.60
N GLN A 201 9.40 15.36 -22.72
CA GLN A 201 8.91 15.71 -24.07
C GLN A 201 8.66 17.22 -24.23
N ASN A 202 9.66 18.05 -23.89
CA ASN A 202 9.58 19.53 -23.91
C ASN A 202 8.42 20.13 -23.10
N HIS A 203 7.93 19.43 -22.09
CA HIS A 203 7.04 19.97 -21.06
C HIS A 203 7.79 20.07 -19.74
N THR A 204 7.63 21.19 -19.05
CA THR A 204 8.24 21.39 -17.74
C THR A 204 7.23 21.01 -16.65
N PHE A 205 7.56 19.96 -15.92
CA PHE A 205 6.82 19.56 -14.73
C PHE A 205 7.36 20.32 -13.54
N VAL A 206 6.50 21.10 -12.89
CA VAL A 206 6.82 21.91 -11.71
C VAL A 206 6.32 21.18 -10.48
N VAL A 207 7.24 20.69 -9.66
CA VAL A 207 6.96 20.07 -8.36
C VAL A 207 6.93 21.15 -7.30
N LEU A 208 5.77 21.30 -6.66
CA LEU A 208 5.54 22.33 -5.66
C LEU A 208 5.61 21.78 -4.24
N ASP A 209 6.37 22.45 -3.38
CA ASP A 209 6.30 22.32 -1.92
C ASP A 209 5.00 22.95 -1.39
N ALA A 210 3.88 22.23 -1.55
CA ALA A 210 2.58 22.73 -1.15
C ALA A 210 2.45 23.02 0.36
N PRO A 211 2.96 22.16 1.28
CA PRO A 211 2.97 22.50 2.71
C PRO A 211 3.79 23.76 3.02
N GLY A 212 4.97 23.93 2.41
CA GLY A 212 5.78 25.15 2.58
C GLY A 212 5.12 26.39 2.01
N LEU A 213 4.40 26.25 0.89
CA LEU A 213 3.62 27.35 0.32
C LEU A 213 2.47 27.77 1.24
N VAL A 214 1.80 26.82 1.89
CA VAL A 214 0.76 27.11 2.89
C VAL A 214 1.36 27.87 4.07
N ASP A 215 2.50 27.43 4.61
CA ASP A 215 3.17 28.11 5.73
C ASP A 215 3.57 29.55 5.37
N GLU A 216 4.17 29.75 4.19
CA GLU A 216 4.56 31.08 3.71
C GLU A 216 3.33 31.97 3.45
N ASP A 217 2.24 31.41 2.94
CA ASP A 217 0.99 32.13 2.73
C ASP A 217 0.35 32.59 4.04
N TYR A 218 0.42 31.77 5.10
CA TYR A 218 0.00 32.19 6.45
C TYR A 218 0.81 33.37 6.96
N LEU A 219 2.13 33.37 6.77
CA LEU A 219 2.99 34.50 7.15
C LEU A 219 2.66 35.76 6.35
N ARG A 220 2.43 35.61 5.04
CA ARG A 220 2.05 36.71 4.15
C ARG A 220 0.69 37.29 4.52
N SER A 221 -0.33 36.44 4.64
CA SER A 221 -1.70 36.81 4.97
C SER A 221 -1.81 37.41 6.37
N GLY A 222 -1.04 36.90 7.34
CA GLY A 222 -0.98 37.45 8.70
C GLY A 222 -0.46 38.89 8.75
N LYS A 223 0.32 39.33 7.74
CA LYS A 223 0.76 40.72 7.59
C LYS A 223 -0.16 41.57 6.68
N GLY A 224 -1.23 40.99 6.12
CA GLY A 224 -2.13 41.70 5.20
C GLY A 224 -1.48 42.12 3.87
N VAL A 225 -0.39 41.47 3.46
CA VAL A 225 0.39 41.84 2.26
C VAL A 225 -0.04 41.00 1.06
N THR A 226 -0.16 41.57 -0.13
CA THR A 226 -0.48 40.82 -1.37
C THR A 226 0.75 40.07 -1.92
N PHE A 227 0.57 39.05 -2.77
CA PHE A 227 1.69 38.34 -3.41
C PHE A 227 2.65 39.25 -4.21
N ALA A 228 2.12 40.32 -4.80
CA ALA A 228 2.90 41.32 -5.52
C ALA A 228 3.85 42.11 -4.60
N LYS A 229 3.39 42.44 -3.38
CA LYS A 229 4.18 43.20 -2.39
C LYS A 229 4.97 42.32 -1.43
N TRP A 230 4.71 41.01 -1.43
CA TRP A 230 5.40 40.06 -0.55
C TRP A 230 6.83 39.85 -1.01
N LYS A 231 7.78 40.04 -0.08
CA LYS A 231 9.18 39.61 -0.25
C LYS A 231 9.26 38.12 0.06
N PRO A 232 9.49 37.25 -0.93
CA PRO A 232 9.53 35.80 -0.72
C PRO A 232 10.67 35.42 0.23
N LEU A 233 10.49 34.29 0.92
CA LEU A 233 11.61 33.65 1.64
C LEU A 233 12.63 33.13 0.62
N SER A 234 13.93 33.27 0.92
CA SER A 234 15.03 32.99 -0.02
C SER A 234 15.10 31.54 -0.54
N ASP A 235 14.51 30.60 0.19
CA ASP A 235 14.36 29.19 -0.20
C ASP A 235 12.89 28.74 -0.11
N GLY A 236 11.96 29.71 -0.21
CA GLY A 236 10.53 29.50 -0.08
C GLY A 236 9.88 29.05 -1.38
N ALA A 237 8.70 28.44 -1.25
CA ALA A 237 7.90 28.02 -2.40
C ALA A 237 7.48 29.21 -3.28
N ILE A 238 7.25 30.40 -2.69
CA ILE A 238 6.90 31.60 -3.47
C ILE A 238 8.09 32.09 -4.30
N SER A 239 9.33 32.04 -3.77
CA SER A 239 10.53 32.41 -4.53
C SER A 239 10.70 31.49 -5.72
N PHE A 240 10.64 30.18 -5.46
CA PHE A 240 10.74 29.16 -6.50
C PHE A 240 9.73 29.38 -7.65
N VAL A 241 8.46 29.64 -7.34
CA VAL A 241 7.44 29.93 -8.36
C VAL A 241 7.78 31.17 -9.19
N LYS A 242 8.26 32.25 -8.56
CA LYS A 242 8.67 33.47 -9.26
C LYS A 242 9.91 33.25 -10.12
N ASP A 243 10.86 32.45 -9.64
CA ASP A 243 12.08 32.13 -10.37
C ASP A 243 11.74 31.34 -11.65
N ILE A 244 10.87 30.33 -11.56
CA ILE A 244 10.39 29.58 -12.74
C ILE A 244 9.69 30.49 -13.75
N ALA A 245 8.82 31.40 -13.28
CA ALA A 245 8.15 32.35 -14.15
C ALA A 245 9.12 33.34 -14.82
N SER A 246 10.25 33.67 -14.17
CA SER A 246 11.27 34.55 -14.74
C SER A 246 12.13 33.86 -15.80
N ILE A 247 12.33 32.55 -15.67
CA ILE A 247 13.19 31.74 -16.54
C ILE A 247 12.44 31.27 -17.80
N GLN A 248 11.11 31.15 -17.74
CA GLN A 248 10.37 30.33 -18.70
C GLN A 248 9.43 31.12 -19.63
N ALA A 249 9.76 31.09 -20.94
CA ALA A 249 8.85 31.45 -22.04
C ALA A 249 8.81 30.42 -23.19
N GLN A 250 9.39 29.20 -23.04
CA GLN A 250 9.57 28.30 -24.19
C GLN A 250 8.78 26.96 -24.12
N ASN A 251 8.57 26.37 -22.94
CA ASN A 251 7.94 25.05 -22.81
C ASN A 251 6.65 25.10 -21.97
N PRO A 252 5.57 24.38 -22.36
CA PRO A 252 4.34 24.29 -21.57
C PRO A 252 4.58 23.69 -20.17
N ILE A 253 3.86 24.21 -19.17
CA ILE A 253 4.02 23.82 -17.76
C ILE A 253 2.94 22.84 -17.33
N VAL A 254 3.33 21.81 -16.58
CA VAL A 254 2.43 20.94 -15.80
C VAL A 254 2.72 21.15 -14.34
N LEU A 255 1.71 21.58 -13.56
CA LEU A 255 1.88 21.81 -12.13
C LEU A 255 1.53 20.55 -11.33
N LEU A 256 2.43 20.15 -10.44
CA LEU A 256 2.26 19.04 -9.51
C LEU A 256 2.24 19.56 -8.08
N SER A 257 1.13 19.37 -7.37
CA SER A 257 0.95 19.85 -6.00
C SER A 257 0.29 18.78 -5.14
N HIS A 258 0.83 18.45 -3.97
CA HIS A 258 0.11 17.50 -3.11
C HIS A 258 -1.25 18.05 -2.63
N ILE A 259 -1.29 19.32 -2.18
CA ILE A 259 -2.53 19.96 -1.72
C ILE A 259 -3.30 20.50 -2.94
N PRO A 260 -4.59 20.17 -3.12
CA PRO A 260 -5.41 20.66 -4.23
C PRO A 260 -5.57 22.18 -4.24
N LEU A 261 -5.79 22.76 -5.42
CA LEU A 261 -6.02 24.19 -5.55
C LEU A 261 -7.40 24.59 -5.01
N SER A 262 -7.52 25.87 -4.65
CA SER A 262 -8.75 26.45 -4.11
C SER A 262 -9.89 26.38 -5.11
N ARG A 263 -11.08 26.04 -4.63
CA ARG A 263 -12.31 25.95 -5.44
C ARG A 263 -13.53 26.34 -4.58
N PRO A 264 -14.67 26.69 -5.20
CA PRO A 264 -15.91 26.94 -4.47
C PRO A 264 -16.29 25.76 -3.58
N GLU A 265 -16.89 26.07 -2.43
CA GLU A 265 -17.42 25.04 -1.54
C GLU A 265 -18.47 24.21 -2.29
N MET A 266 -18.39 22.88 -2.19
CA MET A 266 -19.26 21.95 -2.92
C MET A 266 -19.10 21.93 -4.45
N ALA A 267 -18.00 22.45 -4.99
CA ALA A 267 -17.67 22.27 -6.40
C ALA A 267 -17.75 20.79 -6.82
N ASN A 268 -18.37 20.55 -7.98
CA ASN A 268 -18.50 19.21 -8.54
C ASN A 268 -17.11 18.66 -8.94
N CYS A 269 -16.87 17.40 -8.59
CA CYS A 269 -15.62 16.68 -8.81
C CYS A 269 -15.68 15.72 -10.00
N GLY A 270 -16.76 15.76 -10.78
CA GLY A 270 -17.00 14.84 -11.88
C GLY A 270 -17.49 13.46 -11.42
N PRO A 271 -17.85 12.59 -12.38
CA PRO A 271 -18.55 11.33 -12.12
C PRO A 271 -17.67 10.22 -11.52
N LEU A 272 -16.35 10.38 -11.55
CA LEU A 272 -15.39 9.36 -11.08
C LEU A 272 -15.09 9.45 -9.57
N ARG A 273 -15.57 10.51 -8.92
CA ARG A 273 -15.52 10.64 -7.46
C ARG A 273 -16.49 9.66 -6.82
N GLU A 274 -16.06 8.99 -5.74
CA GLU A 274 -16.94 8.05 -5.04
C GLU A 274 -17.84 8.74 -4.01
N ARG A 275 -17.36 9.77 -3.31
CA ARG A 275 -18.11 10.39 -2.20
C ARG A 275 -17.93 11.90 -2.09
N GLY A 276 -19.07 12.60 -2.05
CA GLY A 276 -19.14 14.01 -1.64
C GLY A 276 -18.32 14.95 -2.53
N THR A 277 -17.76 16.00 -1.93
CA THR A 277 -16.94 17.03 -2.58
C THR A 277 -15.71 17.34 -1.72
N ILE A 278 -14.77 18.14 -2.22
CA ILE A 278 -13.65 18.63 -1.41
C ILE A 278 -14.11 19.87 -0.64
N ARG A 279 -14.13 19.77 0.69
CA ARG A 279 -14.47 20.87 1.60
C ARG A 279 -13.23 21.62 2.05
N ARG A 280 -13.33 22.93 2.22
CA ARG A 280 -12.22 23.77 2.69
C ARG A 280 -12.03 23.62 4.21
N ASN A 281 -11.39 22.53 4.62
CA ASN A 281 -11.06 22.28 6.02
C ASN A 281 -9.59 22.64 6.31
N VAL A 282 -9.35 23.05 7.54
CA VAL A 282 -8.02 23.29 8.08
C VAL A 282 -7.94 22.69 9.47
N GLY A 283 -6.76 22.20 9.84
CA GLY A 283 -6.47 21.83 11.21
C GLY A 283 -4.98 21.68 11.43
N HIS A 284 -4.63 21.16 12.61
CA HIS A 284 -3.23 21.03 12.98
C HIS A 284 -2.48 20.05 12.05
N GLY A 285 -1.60 20.57 11.20
CA GLY A 285 -0.80 19.78 10.27
C GLY A 285 -1.52 19.32 9.00
N TYR A 286 -2.65 19.94 8.63
CA TYR A 286 -3.31 19.66 7.35
C TYR A 286 -4.18 20.84 6.88
N GLN A 287 -4.35 20.92 5.56
CA GLN A 287 -5.25 21.85 4.90
C GLN A 287 -5.75 21.21 3.60
N SER A 288 -7.07 21.13 3.41
CA SER A 288 -7.67 20.38 2.29
C SER A 288 -7.48 21.00 0.90
N THR A 289 -7.30 22.32 0.84
CA THR A 289 -7.11 23.07 -0.42
C THR A 289 -6.24 24.30 -0.16
N LEU A 290 -5.46 24.73 -1.15
CA LEU A 290 -4.70 25.98 -1.09
C LEU A 290 -5.62 27.20 -0.92
N GLY A 291 -5.06 28.31 -0.44
CA GLY A 291 -5.75 29.58 -0.34
C GLY A 291 -6.21 30.11 -1.70
N ARG A 292 -7.31 30.88 -1.73
CA ARG A 292 -7.84 31.46 -2.98
C ARG A 292 -6.82 32.38 -3.64
N GLN A 293 -6.19 33.26 -2.87
CA GLN A 293 -5.15 34.16 -3.37
C GLN A 293 -3.92 33.39 -3.86
N THR A 294 -3.54 32.32 -3.17
CA THR A 294 -2.43 31.42 -3.54
C THR A 294 -2.71 30.71 -4.86
N THR A 295 -3.93 30.23 -5.03
CA THR A 295 -4.38 29.59 -6.28
C THR A 295 -4.34 30.59 -7.43
N SER A 296 -4.88 31.80 -7.26
CA SER A 296 -4.78 32.85 -8.27
C SER A 296 -3.33 33.19 -8.60
N PHE A 297 -2.47 33.35 -7.59
CA PHE A 297 -1.05 33.59 -7.78
C PHE A 297 -0.38 32.49 -8.62
N LEU A 298 -0.58 31.21 -8.28
CA LEU A 298 0.01 30.09 -9.02
C LEU A 298 -0.47 30.05 -10.47
N LEU A 299 -1.79 30.15 -10.69
CA LEU A 299 -2.38 30.04 -12.02
C LEU A 299 -2.00 31.22 -12.92
N GLN A 300 -1.99 32.45 -12.40
CA GLN A 300 -1.60 33.64 -13.16
C GLN A 300 -0.09 33.70 -13.44
N THR A 301 0.73 33.24 -12.49
CA THR A 301 2.20 33.32 -12.60
C THR A 301 2.77 32.21 -13.49
N LEU A 302 2.26 30.98 -13.37
CA LEU A 302 2.80 29.82 -14.10
C LEU A 302 2.03 29.49 -15.38
N LYS A 303 0.76 29.93 -15.50
CA LYS A 303 -0.15 29.59 -16.61
C LYS A 303 -0.05 28.12 -17.06
N PRO A 304 -0.22 27.14 -16.14
CA PRO A 304 -0.02 25.73 -16.46
C PRO A 304 -1.08 25.21 -17.43
N LEU A 305 -0.70 24.25 -18.28
CA LEU A 305 -1.61 23.52 -19.18
C LEU A 305 -2.55 22.61 -18.39
N ALA A 306 -2.06 21.99 -17.32
CA ALA A 306 -2.82 21.13 -16.43
C ALA A 306 -2.20 21.12 -15.03
N VAL A 307 -3.04 20.80 -14.04
CA VAL A 307 -2.62 20.63 -12.64
C VAL A 307 -2.98 19.21 -12.18
N TYR A 308 -2.05 18.53 -11.53
CA TYR A 308 -2.31 17.24 -10.88
C TYR A 308 -2.07 17.38 -9.38
N SER A 309 -3.08 16.98 -8.58
CA SER A 309 -3.04 17.09 -7.12
C SER A 309 -3.36 15.81 -6.34
N GLY A 310 -3.08 15.78 -5.04
CA GLY A 310 -3.25 14.62 -4.15
C GLY A 310 -4.11 14.92 -2.91
N ASP A 311 -3.70 14.40 -1.75
CA ASP A 311 -4.21 14.66 -0.39
C ASP A 311 -5.65 14.19 -0.10
N ASN A 312 -6.63 14.53 -0.94
CA ASN A 312 -8.05 14.22 -0.69
C ASN A 312 -8.38 12.71 -0.73
N ARG A 313 -7.47 11.90 -1.29
CA ARG A 313 -7.54 10.44 -1.50
C ARG A 313 -8.63 9.94 -2.44
N ASP A 314 -9.64 10.74 -2.77
CA ASP A 314 -10.66 10.42 -3.78
C ASP A 314 -10.47 11.29 -5.03
N TYR A 315 -10.87 10.75 -6.18
CA TYR A 315 -10.75 11.45 -7.46
C TYR A 315 -11.56 12.75 -7.43
N CYS A 316 -11.03 13.81 -8.01
CA CYS A 316 -11.78 15.02 -8.26
C CYS A 316 -11.23 15.74 -9.48
N GLU A 317 -12.09 16.02 -10.44
CA GLU A 317 -11.77 16.84 -11.60
C GLU A 317 -12.45 18.19 -11.47
N TYR A 318 -11.69 19.26 -11.63
CA TYR A 318 -12.19 20.62 -11.52
C TYR A 318 -11.49 21.56 -12.49
N ASN A 319 -12.24 22.45 -13.11
CA ASN A 319 -11.75 23.42 -14.07
C ASN A 319 -11.68 24.80 -13.41
N HIS A 320 -10.48 25.34 -13.29
CA HIS A 320 -10.23 26.69 -12.78
C HIS A 320 -10.40 27.70 -13.90
N THR A 321 -11.04 28.83 -13.62
CA THR A 321 -11.14 29.96 -14.55
C THR A 321 -10.29 31.12 -14.04
N ILE A 322 -9.40 31.64 -14.89
CA ILE A 322 -8.65 32.87 -14.60
C ILE A 322 -9.48 34.03 -15.16
N ALA A 323 -9.81 35.00 -14.31
CA ALA A 323 -10.69 36.12 -14.67
C ALA A 323 -10.14 37.03 -15.78
N GLU A 324 -8.83 37.02 -16.02
CA GLU A 324 -8.16 37.92 -16.97
C GLU A 324 -8.06 37.34 -18.39
N ASP A 325 -8.04 36.00 -18.55
CA ASP A 325 -7.70 35.35 -19.83
C ASP A 325 -8.83 34.45 -20.38
N GLU A 326 -9.97 34.31 -19.68
CA GLU A 326 -11.05 33.31 -19.93
C GLU A 326 -10.58 31.85 -20.11
N HIS A 327 -9.28 31.59 -19.95
CA HIS A 327 -8.68 30.28 -20.12
C HIS A 327 -9.00 29.39 -18.93
N SER A 328 -9.44 28.17 -19.23
CA SER A 328 -9.77 27.18 -18.22
C SER A 328 -8.61 26.22 -18.02
N ILE A 329 -8.15 26.10 -16.77
CA ILE A 329 -7.07 25.19 -16.39
C ILE A 329 -7.66 24.00 -15.66
N ARG A 330 -7.49 22.82 -16.24
CA ARG A 330 -7.98 21.55 -15.67
C ARG A 330 -7.07 21.09 -14.53
N GLU A 331 -7.66 20.85 -13.36
CA GLU A 331 -7.03 20.19 -12.23
C GLU A 331 -7.63 18.79 -12.05
N VAL A 332 -6.77 17.78 -11.94
CA VAL A 332 -7.13 16.42 -11.55
C VAL A 332 -6.49 16.11 -10.20
N THR A 333 -7.32 15.99 -9.17
CA THR A 333 -6.94 15.42 -7.87
C THR A 333 -7.00 13.89 -7.96
N LEU A 334 -5.85 13.26 -7.80
CA LEU A 334 -5.64 11.83 -7.95
C LEU A 334 -6.31 11.05 -6.84
N LYS A 335 -6.75 9.84 -7.20
CA LYS A 335 -7.18 8.85 -6.21
C LYS A 335 -5.97 8.29 -5.48
N SER A 336 -6.12 8.03 -4.19
CA SER A 336 -5.06 7.41 -3.38
C SER A 336 -4.72 6.02 -3.90
N PHE A 337 -3.43 5.73 -3.97
CA PHE A 337 -2.92 4.41 -4.33
C PHE A 337 -3.10 3.38 -3.20
N SER A 338 -3.20 3.85 -1.97
CA SER A 338 -3.40 3.01 -0.80
C SER A 338 -4.88 2.85 -0.42
N PRO A 339 -5.29 1.72 0.18
CA PRO A 339 -6.64 1.58 0.73
C PRO A 339 -6.89 2.60 1.84
N SER A 340 -8.05 3.24 1.82
CA SER A 340 -8.52 4.11 2.90
C SER A 340 -10.01 3.88 3.19
N ALA A 341 -10.51 4.37 4.33
CA ALA A 341 -11.93 4.23 4.68
C ALA A 341 -12.87 5.05 3.77
N HIS A 342 -12.32 6.04 3.06
CA HIS A 342 -13.07 7.02 2.28
C HIS A 342 -13.34 6.57 0.84
N ILE A 343 -12.52 5.67 0.30
CA ILE A 343 -12.64 5.15 -1.07
C ILE A 343 -12.78 3.63 -1.05
N ARG A 344 -13.51 3.07 -2.02
CA ARG A 344 -13.63 1.63 -2.24
C ARG A 344 -12.50 1.10 -3.11
N ARG A 345 -12.17 1.79 -4.21
CA ARG A 345 -11.17 1.33 -5.17
C ARG A 345 -9.96 2.26 -5.19
N PRO A 346 -8.79 1.90 -4.65
CA PRO A 346 -7.59 2.74 -4.82
C PRO A 346 -7.27 2.99 -6.31
N GLY A 347 -6.39 3.94 -6.64
CA GLY A 347 -6.09 4.25 -8.04
C GLY A 347 -4.76 4.95 -8.30
N PHE A 348 -4.53 5.26 -9.56
CA PHE A 348 -3.37 6.00 -10.08
C PHE A 348 -3.73 6.68 -11.40
N GLN A 349 -2.91 7.63 -11.86
CA GLN A 349 -3.13 8.34 -13.13
C GLN A 349 -2.07 7.94 -14.16
N LEU A 350 -2.49 7.70 -15.40
CA LEU A 350 -1.61 7.51 -16.54
C LEU A 350 -1.61 8.77 -17.40
N LEU A 351 -0.42 9.29 -17.71
CA LEU A 351 -0.23 10.43 -18.59
C LEU A 351 0.58 9.99 -19.81
N SER A 352 0.16 10.44 -20.98
CA SER A 352 0.92 10.36 -22.22
C SER A 352 1.26 11.77 -22.66
N VAL A 353 2.55 12.06 -22.73
CA VAL A 353 3.10 13.38 -23.06
C VAL A 353 3.76 13.29 -24.42
N THR A 354 3.40 14.17 -25.33
CA THR A 354 3.96 14.24 -26.68
C THR A 354 4.51 15.65 -26.90
N SER A 355 5.66 15.76 -27.53
CA SER A 355 6.31 17.06 -27.73
C SER A 355 5.44 18.01 -28.56
N PRO A 356 5.33 19.30 -28.20
CA PRO A 356 4.56 20.28 -28.98
C PRO A 356 5.19 20.44 -30.36
N SER A 357 4.41 20.21 -31.42
CA SER A 357 4.85 20.45 -32.80
C SER A 357 4.58 21.88 -33.24
N SER A 358 5.57 22.49 -33.90
CA SER A 358 5.48 23.84 -34.49
C SER A 358 4.34 23.99 -35.52
N ALA A 359 3.81 22.88 -36.06
CA ALA A 359 2.79 22.88 -37.11
C ALA A 359 1.33 22.90 -36.61
N SER A 360 1.07 22.68 -35.32
CA SER A 360 -0.30 22.70 -34.79
C SER A 360 -0.36 22.93 -33.28
N HIS A 361 -0.49 24.18 -32.85
CA HIS A 361 -0.76 24.56 -31.46
C HIS A 361 -2.15 24.13 -30.95
N LEU A 362 -2.99 23.51 -31.80
CA LEU A 362 -4.38 23.15 -31.49
C LEU A 362 -4.57 21.72 -30.97
N GLN A 363 -3.55 20.85 -31.03
CA GLN A 363 -3.67 19.47 -30.56
C GLN A 363 -3.21 19.34 -29.10
N PRO A 364 -3.97 18.63 -28.23
CA PRO A 364 -3.57 18.43 -26.85
C PRO A 364 -2.28 17.60 -26.79
N THR A 365 -1.22 18.18 -26.22
CA THR A 365 0.09 17.52 -26.06
C THR A 365 0.15 16.59 -24.84
N ILE A 366 -0.86 16.65 -23.98
CA ILE A 366 -1.02 15.81 -22.80
C ILE A 366 -2.39 15.15 -22.86
N ALA A 367 -2.41 13.84 -22.72
CA ALA A 367 -3.62 13.06 -22.46
C ALA A 367 -3.44 12.25 -21.19
N ASP A 368 -4.50 12.13 -20.39
CA ASP A 368 -4.45 11.42 -19.12
C ASP A 368 -5.71 10.58 -18.87
N VAL A 369 -5.56 9.49 -18.13
CA VAL A 369 -6.67 8.62 -17.73
C VAL A 369 -6.45 8.04 -16.33
N PRO A 370 -7.49 8.04 -15.46
CA PRO A 370 -7.40 7.38 -14.16
C PRO A 370 -7.58 5.87 -14.30
N CYS A 371 -6.85 5.14 -13.46
CA CYS A 371 -6.91 3.70 -13.35
C CYS A 371 -7.25 3.28 -11.93
N PHE A 372 -8.09 2.25 -11.80
CA PHE A 372 -8.63 1.82 -10.52
C PHE A 372 -8.19 0.40 -10.18
N LEU A 373 -7.73 0.24 -8.95
CA LEU A 373 -7.33 -1.02 -8.33
C LEU A 373 -8.55 -1.70 -7.66
N PRO A 374 -8.44 -2.98 -7.26
CA PRO A 374 -9.57 -3.70 -6.69
C PRO A 374 -10.03 -3.15 -5.35
N ASP A 375 -11.33 -3.31 -5.06
CA ASP A 375 -11.89 -3.07 -3.73
C ASP A 375 -11.52 -4.24 -2.80
N GLN A 376 -10.34 -4.14 -2.18
CA GLN A 376 -9.83 -5.16 -1.26
C GLN A 376 -10.72 -5.30 -0.03
N SER A 377 -11.36 -4.22 0.44
CA SER A 377 -12.27 -4.27 1.58
C SER A 377 -13.48 -5.14 1.27
N LYS A 378 -14.06 -4.98 0.07
CA LYS A 378 -15.15 -5.82 -0.41
C LYS A 378 -14.70 -7.26 -0.60
N ILE A 379 -13.54 -7.54 -1.20
CA ILE A 379 -13.03 -8.92 -1.33
C ILE A 379 -12.91 -9.58 0.04
N ASN A 380 -12.31 -8.89 1.01
CA ASN A 380 -12.14 -9.44 2.36
C ASN A 380 -13.49 -9.69 3.04
N ASN A 381 -14.40 -8.70 3.02
CA ASN A 381 -15.64 -8.74 3.79
C ASN A 381 -16.75 -9.58 3.14
N THR A 382 -16.77 -9.71 1.82
CA THR A 382 -17.85 -10.42 1.10
C THR A 382 -17.44 -11.79 0.60
N ILE A 383 -16.13 -12.07 0.48
CA ILE A 383 -15.63 -13.35 -0.04
C ILE A 383 -14.87 -14.08 1.07
N TYR A 384 -13.76 -13.54 1.55
CA TYR A 384 -12.92 -14.28 2.51
C TYR A 384 -13.61 -14.55 3.85
N ILE A 385 -14.20 -13.53 4.49
CA ILE A 385 -14.85 -13.70 5.80
C ILE A 385 -16.05 -14.67 5.71
N PRO A 386 -17.02 -14.51 4.79
CA PRO A 386 -18.16 -15.41 4.72
C PRO A 386 -17.77 -16.85 4.38
N PHE A 387 -16.86 -17.06 3.41
CA PHE A 387 -16.41 -18.42 3.07
C PHE A 387 -15.59 -19.07 4.18
N ALA A 388 -14.84 -18.28 4.97
CA ALA A 388 -14.13 -18.77 6.16
C ALA A 388 -15.15 -19.24 7.22
N CYS A 389 -16.14 -18.42 7.56
CA CYS A 389 -17.20 -18.78 8.50
C CYS A 389 -17.98 -20.02 8.03
N PHE A 390 -18.34 -20.08 6.75
CA PHE A 390 -19.01 -21.24 6.16
C PHE A 390 -18.15 -22.51 6.21
N THR A 391 -16.85 -22.41 5.88
CA THR A 391 -15.92 -23.54 5.98
C THR A 391 -15.80 -24.04 7.42
N LEU A 392 -15.69 -23.14 8.40
CA LEU A 392 -15.63 -23.50 9.81
C LEU A 392 -16.92 -24.18 10.28
N LEU A 393 -18.08 -23.68 9.86
CA LEU A 393 -19.37 -24.30 10.15
C LEU A 393 -19.48 -25.70 9.53
N LEU A 394 -19.08 -25.87 8.27
CA LEU A 394 -19.06 -27.17 7.61
C LEU A 394 -18.15 -28.16 8.34
N LEU A 395 -16.93 -27.75 8.70
CA LEU A 395 -15.99 -28.58 9.46
C LEU A 395 -16.56 -28.93 10.84
N PHE A 396 -17.21 -27.98 11.52
CA PHE A 396 -17.89 -28.23 12.79
C PHE A 396 -18.98 -29.29 12.64
N VAL A 397 -19.90 -29.13 11.68
CA VAL A 397 -20.99 -30.08 11.42
C VAL A 397 -20.44 -31.47 11.07
N PHE A 398 -19.42 -31.55 10.22
CA PHE A 398 -18.81 -32.84 9.84
C PHE A 398 -18.15 -33.55 11.03
N ASN A 399 -17.43 -32.83 11.88
CA ASN A 399 -16.80 -33.41 13.06
C ASN A 399 -17.84 -33.78 14.14
N PHE A 400 -18.87 -32.97 14.31
CA PHE A 400 -19.98 -33.24 15.24
C PHE A 400 -20.76 -34.49 14.83
N ARG A 401 -21.11 -34.64 13.54
CA ARG A 401 -21.78 -35.85 13.02
C ARG A 401 -20.90 -37.08 13.13
N ARG A 402 -19.58 -36.96 12.91
CA ARG A 402 -18.61 -38.06 13.10
C ARG A 402 -18.57 -38.49 14.57
N SER A 403 -18.50 -37.54 15.50
CA SER A 403 -18.50 -37.83 16.96
C SER A 403 -19.76 -38.59 17.39
N ARG A 404 -20.95 -38.13 16.96
CA ARG A 404 -22.22 -38.81 17.24
C ARG A 404 -22.31 -40.20 16.61
N SER A 405 -21.88 -40.35 15.36
CA SER A 405 -21.88 -41.66 14.67
C SER A 405 -20.85 -42.65 15.25
N GLY A 406 -19.73 -42.13 15.76
CA GLY A 406 -18.73 -42.91 16.50
C GLY A 406 -19.28 -43.42 17.83
N ARG A 407 -20.01 -42.57 18.58
CA ARG A 407 -20.71 -42.96 19.82
C ARG A 407 -21.84 -43.97 19.57
N ALA A 408 -22.58 -43.85 18.47
CA ALA A 408 -23.64 -44.80 18.11
C ALA A 408 -23.10 -46.19 17.72
N ARG A 409 -21.85 -46.29 17.24
CA ARG A 409 -21.19 -47.58 16.96
C ARG A 409 -20.53 -48.22 18.19
N SER A 410 -20.27 -47.45 19.25
CA SER A 410 -19.80 -47.96 20.54
C SER A 410 -20.98 -48.25 21.48
N SER A 411 -21.96 -49.02 21.03
CA SER A 411 -22.99 -49.61 21.92
C SER A 411 -22.42 -50.89 22.56
N PRO A 412 -22.39 -51.01 23.90
CA PRO A 412 -21.86 -52.17 24.60
C PRO A 412 -22.92 -53.27 24.67
N TRP A 413 -23.16 -53.95 23.55
CA TRP A 413 -23.83 -55.25 23.58
C TRP A 413 -22.94 -56.27 22.90
N ARG A 414 -21.80 -56.57 23.53
CA ARG A 414 -21.16 -57.88 23.40
C ARG A 414 -22.11 -58.88 24.04
N ARG A 415 -22.83 -59.66 23.23
CA ARG A 415 -23.45 -60.89 23.70
C ARG A 415 -22.34 -61.77 24.28
N PRO A 416 -22.50 -62.38 25.48
CA PRO A 416 -21.57 -63.38 25.95
C PRO A 416 -21.60 -64.56 24.97
N THR A 417 -20.46 -64.88 24.37
CA THR A 417 -20.26 -66.20 23.77
C THR A 417 -20.38 -67.24 24.87
N PRO A 418 -21.18 -68.32 24.71
CA PRO A 418 -21.25 -69.35 25.74
C PRO A 418 -19.89 -70.02 25.85
N ILE A 419 -19.37 -70.03 27.08
CA ILE A 419 -18.17 -70.75 27.49
C ILE A 419 -18.43 -72.23 27.23
N ARG A 420 -17.77 -72.80 26.22
CA ARG A 420 -17.59 -74.25 26.12
C ARG A 420 -16.51 -74.63 27.13
N SER A 421 -16.95 -75.21 28.24
CA SER A 421 -16.10 -75.95 29.17
C SER A 421 -15.48 -77.15 28.45
N PHE A 422 -14.18 -77.09 28.17
CA PHE A 422 -13.38 -78.28 27.99
C PHE A 422 -12.48 -78.44 29.21
N SER A 423 -12.70 -79.54 29.90
CA SER A 423 -11.94 -80.05 31.04
C SER A 423 -10.48 -80.34 30.62
N SER A 424 -9.58 -79.73 31.39
CA SER A 424 -8.25 -80.20 31.83
C SER A 424 -7.60 -81.41 31.12
N SER A 425 -6.49 -81.12 30.41
CA SER A 425 -5.09 -81.56 30.66
C SER A 425 -4.75 -83.04 30.96
N PRO A 426 -3.47 -83.46 30.87
CA PRO A 426 -2.34 -83.02 30.02
C PRO A 426 -1.58 -84.22 29.38
N LEU A 427 -0.66 -83.97 28.44
CA LEU A 427 0.63 -84.66 28.46
C LEU A 427 1.68 -83.92 27.62
N ALA A 428 2.88 -83.83 28.20
CA ALA A 428 4.07 -83.18 27.67
C ALA A 428 4.79 -84.06 26.63
N SER A 429 5.44 -83.46 25.63
CA SER A 429 6.90 -83.21 25.66
C SER A 429 7.49 -82.98 24.26
N SER A 430 8.44 -82.04 24.23
CA SER A 430 9.61 -81.96 23.34
C SER A 430 9.40 -81.76 21.82
N ARG A 431 9.86 -80.61 21.30
CA ARG A 431 11.22 -80.47 20.71
C ARG A 431 11.45 -79.07 20.12
N THR A 432 12.63 -78.59 20.47
CA THR A 432 13.54 -77.68 19.76
C THR A 432 13.47 -77.72 18.23
N ALA A 433 13.51 -76.56 17.57
CA ALA A 433 14.59 -76.16 16.64
C ALA A 433 14.28 -74.88 15.83
N SER A 434 15.27 -73.98 15.82
CA SER A 434 15.80 -73.18 14.70
C SER A 434 14.91 -72.29 13.81
N GLY A 435 15.37 -71.05 13.58
CA GLY A 435 14.98 -70.26 12.40
C GLY A 435 15.18 -68.75 12.57
N ARG A 436 16.43 -68.28 12.72
CA ARG A 436 17.16 -67.53 11.69
C ARG A 436 16.66 -66.08 11.49
N SER A 437 17.37 -65.16 12.14
CA SER A 437 17.31 -63.72 11.96
C SER A 437 18.38 -63.22 10.98
N THR A 438 18.11 -62.03 10.43
CA THR A 438 18.93 -61.13 9.58
C THR A 438 18.84 -61.38 8.06
N PRO A 439 19.16 -60.41 7.15
CA PRO A 439 19.62 -59.03 7.39
C PRO A 439 19.16 -57.90 6.39
N ILE A 440 19.41 -56.65 6.82
CA ILE A 440 20.14 -55.52 6.14
C ILE A 440 19.45 -54.55 5.13
N HIS A 441 19.39 -53.28 5.61
CA HIS A 441 19.76 -51.96 5.05
C HIS A 441 19.35 -51.49 3.64
N TYR A 442 18.98 -50.20 3.55
CA TYR A 442 19.85 -49.13 3.01
C TYR A 442 19.32 -47.74 3.42
N ALA A 443 20.10 -46.99 4.19
CA ALA A 443 19.91 -45.55 4.38
C ALA A 443 21.23 -44.87 4.79
N SER A 444 21.84 -44.14 3.86
CA SER A 444 22.69 -42.93 3.99
C SER A 444 23.04 -42.45 2.56
N PRO A 445 23.53 -41.22 2.28
CA PRO A 445 24.35 -40.30 3.10
C PRO A 445 23.78 -38.85 3.24
N TRP A 446 23.92 -38.12 4.37
CA TRP A 446 25.06 -37.26 4.82
C TRP A 446 25.27 -36.00 3.93
N SER A 447 25.51 -34.75 4.37
CA SER A 447 25.80 -34.17 5.71
C SER A 447 26.27 -32.68 5.63
N TYR A 448 26.28 -31.99 6.81
CA TYR A 448 27.05 -30.78 7.24
C TYR A 448 26.65 -29.39 6.68
N TRP A 449 26.67 -28.23 7.39
CA TRP A 449 27.29 -27.66 8.61
C TRP A 449 26.21 -26.80 9.36
N ALA A 450 26.24 -26.37 10.64
CA ALA A 450 27.28 -25.65 11.37
C ALA A 450 26.92 -25.46 12.87
N SER A 451 27.94 -25.58 13.71
CA SER A 451 28.38 -24.69 14.82
C SER A 451 27.49 -24.33 16.01
N ALA A 452 28.05 -24.66 17.19
CA ALA A 452 27.64 -24.31 18.53
C ALA A 452 27.88 -22.83 18.88
N THR A 453 27.04 -22.28 19.77
CA THR A 453 27.45 -21.19 20.69
C THR A 453 26.72 -21.30 22.02
N GLN A 454 27.48 -20.93 23.06
CA GLN A 454 27.29 -21.22 24.48
C GLN A 454 26.04 -20.59 25.11
N ARG A 455 25.49 -21.35 26.07
CA ARG A 455 24.62 -20.87 27.14
C ARG A 455 25.41 -19.93 28.07
N SER A 456 24.88 -18.73 28.29
CA SER A 456 25.14 -17.96 29.51
C SER A 456 23.82 -17.64 30.21
N SER A 457 23.78 -18.00 31.49
CA SER A 457 22.69 -17.81 32.43
C SER A 457 22.70 -16.37 32.93
N CYS A 458 21.56 -15.67 32.84
CA CYS A 458 21.30 -14.47 33.66
C CYS A 458 19.93 -14.58 34.34
N ARG A 459 19.97 -14.43 35.66
CA ARG A 459 18.87 -14.48 36.61
C ARG A 459 17.79 -13.44 36.31
N ARG A 460 16.53 -13.85 36.48
CA ARG A 460 15.38 -12.95 36.68
C ARG A 460 15.54 -12.25 38.04
N LEU A 461 15.56 -10.92 38.04
CA LEU A 461 15.22 -10.12 39.22
C LEU A 461 13.78 -9.63 39.04
N SER A 462 12.93 -10.08 39.95
CA SER A 462 11.55 -9.65 40.14
C SER A 462 11.58 -8.38 40.99
N CYS A 463 10.99 -7.28 40.52
CA CYS A 463 10.73 -6.11 41.35
C CYS A 463 9.21 -5.93 41.48
N GLN A 464 8.75 -5.98 42.73
CA GLN A 464 7.40 -5.67 43.16
C GLN A 464 7.09 -4.19 42.94
N HIS A 465 5.89 -3.89 42.46
CA HIS A 465 5.34 -2.54 42.47
C HIS A 465 4.76 -2.24 43.85
N GLY A 466 5.38 -1.30 44.56
CA GLY A 466 4.80 -0.56 45.68
C GLY A 466 4.26 0.78 45.18
N SER A 467 3.06 1.11 45.65
CA SER A 467 2.36 2.39 45.51
C SER A 467 3.11 3.51 46.23
N ASP A 468 3.22 4.70 45.64
CA ASP A 468 2.78 5.97 46.26
C ASP A 468 3.22 7.23 45.48
N ALA A 469 2.49 8.31 45.77
CA ALA A 469 2.39 9.55 45.04
C ALA A 469 3.45 10.62 45.40
N SER A 470 3.50 11.64 44.54
CA SER A 470 3.80 13.06 44.84
C SER A 470 5.25 13.59 44.83
N SER A 471 5.46 14.47 43.84
CA SER A 471 6.14 15.78 43.93
C SER A 471 7.68 15.93 43.85
N LYS A 472 8.03 16.94 43.03
CA LYS A 472 9.21 17.82 43.01
C LYS A 472 10.52 17.37 42.36
N ALA A 473 11.01 18.31 41.54
CA ALA A 473 12.23 18.35 40.75
C ALA A 473 13.52 18.13 41.55
N LYS A 474 14.54 17.52 40.92
CA LYS A 474 15.86 18.13 40.65
C LYS A 474 16.89 17.13 40.06
N LEU A 475 17.73 17.69 39.18
CA LEU A 475 19.11 17.34 38.81
C LEU A 475 19.41 16.05 37.99
N CYS A 476 20.07 16.31 36.85
CA CYS A 476 20.91 15.37 36.09
C CYS A 476 22.07 14.80 36.93
N PRO A 477 22.62 13.67 36.47
CA PRO A 477 24.06 13.66 36.21
C PRO A 477 24.43 13.09 34.83
N ARG A 478 25.53 13.65 34.31
CA ARG A 478 26.36 13.18 33.19
C ARG A 478 26.59 11.67 33.23
N VAL A 479 26.53 11.02 32.06
CA VAL A 479 27.23 9.74 31.84
C VAL A 479 28.05 9.83 30.56
N SER A 480 29.33 9.53 30.72
CA SER A 480 30.41 9.55 29.75
C SER A 480 30.16 8.70 28.52
N ILE A 481 30.55 9.27 27.38
CA ILE A 481 30.88 8.57 26.14
C ILE A 481 32.13 7.72 26.40
N ARG A 482 32.03 6.40 26.21
CA ARG A 482 33.20 5.51 26.14
C ARG A 482 33.40 5.11 24.67
N ILE A 483 34.37 5.76 24.06
CA ILE A 483 34.99 5.34 22.80
C ILE A 483 35.73 4.02 23.08
N CYS A 484 35.50 3.01 22.26
CA CYS A 484 36.38 1.85 22.16
C CYS A 484 36.75 1.69 20.70
N GLY A 485 37.90 2.25 20.35
CA GLY A 485 38.73 1.74 19.27
C GLY A 485 39.93 1.02 19.89
N SER A 486 40.33 -0.10 19.32
CA SER A 486 41.67 -0.30 18.76
C SER A 486 41.92 -1.78 18.43
N TYR A 487 42.31 -2.00 17.18
CA TYR A 487 43.33 -2.91 16.64
C TYR A 487 43.78 -4.17 17.39
N GLY A 488 43.96 -5.23 16.59
CA GLY A 488 45.23 -5.95 16.51
C GLY A 488 45.15 -7.47 16.71
N GLY A 489 45.37 -8.24 15.64
CA GLY A 489 45.49 -9.69 15.63
C GLY A 489 45.09 -10.30 14.30
#